data_AF-X1DLB4-F1
#
_entry.id   AF-X1DLB4-F1
#
_cell.length_a   1.000
_cell.length_b   1.000
_cell.length_c   1.000
_cell.angle_alpha   90.00
_cell.angle_beta   90.00
_cell.angle_gamma   90.00
#
_symmetry.space_group_name_H-M   'P 1'
#
loop_
_entity.id
_entity.type
_entity.pdbx_description
1 polymer ?
#
loop_
_entity_poly.entity_id
_entity_poly.type
_entity_poly.pdbx_seq_one_letter_code
_entity_poly.pdbx_strand_id
1 'polypeptide(L)' 'MRIIDALQTTDANAVATPANWRPGDMVVVPPPNTQEMAEERLKQGYECVDWYLCKKKL' A
#
# COMPACT_ATOMS: atom_id res chain seq x y z
N MET A 1 5.91 -16.05 -10.43
CA MET A 1 6.12 -16.84 -9.18
C MET A 1 5.88 -15.88 -8.04
N ARG A 2 4.88 -16.12 -7.16
CA ARG A 2 4.31 -15.09 -6.26
C ARG A 2 5.34 -14.20 -5.55
N ILE A 3 6.42 -14.78 -5.02
CA ILE A 3 7.45 -14.02 -4.28
C ILE A 3 8.20 -13.04 -5.19
N ILE A 4 8.65 -13.47 -6.37
CA ILE A 4 9.34 -12.58 -7.32
C ILE A 4 8.39 -11.48 -7.77
N ASP A 5 7.15 -11.84 -8.13
CA ASP A 5 6.16 -10.87 -8.64
C ASP A 5 5.86 -9.81 -7.56
N ALA A 6 5.76 -10.22 -6.29
CA ALA A 6 5.53 -9.32 -5.16
C ALA A 6 6.72 -8.40 -4.87
N LEU A 7 7.95 -8.92 -4.91
CA LEU A 7 9.17 -8.13 -4.70
C LEU A 7 9.37 -7.10 -5.81
N GLN A 8 9.20 -7.52 -7.07
CA GLN A 8 9.30 -6.62 -8.24
C GLN A 8 8.21 -5.54 -8.21
N THR A 9 6.98 -5.90 -7.82
CA THR A 9 5.88 -4.93 -7.69
C THR A 9 6.15 -3.92 -6.58
N THR A 10 6.67 -4.39 -5.44
CA THR A 10 7.04 -3.54 -4.29
C THR A 10 8.09 -2.51 -4.67
N ASP A 11 9.16 -2.96 -5.33
CA ASP A 11 10.28 -2.12 -5.76
C ASP A 11 9.85 -1.08 -6.80
N ALA A 12 9.08 -1.50 -7.82
CA ALA A 12 8.66 -0.62 -8.91
C ALA A 12 7.64 0.46 -8.50
N ASN A 13 6.81 0.21 -7.48
CA ASN A 13 5.66 1.08 -7.15
C ASN A 13 5.74 1.72 -5.75
N ALA A 14 6.76 1.40 -4.97
CA ALA A 14 6.91 1.83 -3.57
C ALA A 14 5.66 1.50 -2.72
N VAL A 15 5.20 0.25 -2.79
CA VAL A 15 4.03 -0.28 -2.08
C VAL A 15 4.37 -1.60 -1.39
N ALA A 16 3.58 -2.00 -0.40
CA ALA A 16 3.69 -3.33 0.20
C ALA A 16 2.59 -4.26 -0.32
N THR A 17 2.95 -5.53 -0.56
CA THR A 17 1.98 -6.57 -0.94
C THR A 17 1.42 -7.26 0.32
N PRO A 18 0.08 -7.28 0.54
CA PRO A 18 -0.51 -7.91 1.71
C PRO A 18 -0.34 -9.45 1.71
N ALA A 19 -0.70 -10.08 2.83
CA ALA A 19 -0.74 -11.54 2.91
C ALA A 19 -1.62 -12.14 1.80
N ASN A 20 -1.15 -13.23 1.19
CA ASN A 20 -1.80 -13.92 0.06
C ASN A 20 -2.00 -13.09 -1.23
N TRP A 21 -1.34 -11.93 -1.36
CA TRP A 21 -1.43 -11.09 -2.54
C TRP A 21 -1.05 -11.82 -3.85
N ARG A 22 -1.79 -11.49 -4.91
CA ARG A 22 -1.55 -11.90 -6.29
C ARG A 22 -1.52 -10.66 -7.22
N PRO A 23 -0.87 -10.74 -8.38
CA PRO A 23 -0.93 -9.67 -9.37
C PRO A 23 -2.38 -9.28 -9.71
N GLY A 24 -2.67 -7.97 -9.61
CA GLY A 24 -4.03 -7.43 -9.79
C GLY A 24 -4.78 -7.15 -8.49
N ASP A 25 -4.38 -7.76 -7.36
CA ASP A 25 -4.93 -7.42 -6.05
C ASP A 25 -4.45 -6.04 -5.59
N MET A 26 -5.22 -5.39 -4.72
CA MET A 26 -4.84 -4.12 -4.11
C MET A 26 -3.56 -4.23 -3.29
N VAL A 27 -2.81 -3.13 -3.27
CA VAL A 27 -1.54 -3.00 -2.55
C VAL A 27 -1.69 -2.05 -1.37
N VAL A 28 -0.82 -2.21 -0.38
CA VAL A 28 -0.78 -1.36 0.82
C VAL A 28 0.16 -0.18 0.58
N VAL A 29 -0.31 1.02 0.87
CA VAL A 29 0.50 2.24 0.85
C VAL A 29 1.40 2.25 2.11
N PRO A 30 2.72 2.47 2.01
CA PRO A 30 3.62 2.49 3.17
C PRO A 30 3.11 3.46 4.24
N PRO A 31 3.07 3.12 5.54
CA PRO A 31 2.49 3.96 6.59
C PRO A 31 3.18 5.34 6.66
N PRO A 32 2.47 6.40 7.09
CA PRO A 32 3.10 7.70 7.28
C PRO A 32 4.01 7.67 8.53
N ASN A 33 5.09 8.44 8.50
CA ASN A 33 6.05 8.51 9.61
C ASN A 33 5.80 9.68 10.58
N THR A 34 4.92 10.61 10.21
CA THR A 34 4.54 11.76 11.04
C THR A 34 3.02 11.93 11.08
N GLN A 35 2.55 12.69 12.06
CA GLN A 35 1.12 12.96 12.23
C GLN A 35 0.57 13.80 11.06
N GLU A 36 1.32 14.78 10.57
CA GLU A 36 0.92 15.63 9.45
C GLU A 36 0.70 14.80 8.18
N MET A 37 1.60 13.84 7.92
CA MET A 37 1.47 12.89 6.80
C MET A 37 0.25 11.96 6.97
N ALA A 38 -0.09 11.60 8.20
CA ALA A 38 -1.29 10.80 8.48
C ALA A 38 -2.58 11.58 8.19
N GLU A 39 -2.64 12.85 8.58
CA GLU A 39 -3.76 13.75 8.29
C GLU A 39 -3.91 14.03 6.80
N GLU A 40 -2.79 14.21 6.09
CA GLU A 40 -2.80 14.40 4.63
C GLU A 40 -3.27 13.14 3.91
N ARG A 41 -2.86 11.95 4.39
CA ARG A 41 -3.25 10.67 3.80
C ARG A 41 -4.75 10.43 3.78
N LEU A 42 -5.46 10.82 4.84
CA LEU A 42 -6.92 10.68 4.91
C LEU A 42 -7.65 11.49 3.82
N LYS A 43 -6.97 12.46 3.21
CA LYS A 43 -7.49 13.29 2.10
C LYS A 43 -7.18 12.70 0.71
N GLN A 44 -6.33 11.68 0.61
CA GLN A 44 -5.86 11.12 -0.67
C GLN A 44 -6.82 10.10 -1.30
N GLY A 45 -7.99 9.84 -0.69
CA GLY A 45 -9.02 8.98 -1.28
C GLY A 45 -8.68 7.49 -1.33
N TYR A 46 -7.71 7.03 -0.54
CA TYR A 46 -7.40 5.61 -0.41
C TYR A 46 -8.48 4.86 0.39
N GLU A 47 -8.56 3.55 0.16
CA GLU A 47 -9.35 2.67 1.03
C GLU A 47 -8.58 2.41 2.33
N CYS A 48 -8.85 3.24 3.34
CA CYS A 48 -8.20 3.16 4.64
C CYS A 48 -9.08 2.48 5.67
N VAL A 49 -8.54 1.45 6.33
CA VAL A 49 -9.14 0.89 7.55
C VAL A 49 -8.78 1.77 8.75
N ASP A 50 -7.54 2.27 8.77
CA ASP A 50 -7.01 3.23 9.73
C ASP A 50 -5.87 4.03 9.06
N TRP A 51 -5.36 5.08 9.70
CA TRP A 51 -4.37 6.01 9.14
C TRP A 51 -3.07 5.32 8.65
N TYR A 52 -2.67 4.23 9.31
CA TYR A 52 -1.47 3.45 8.97
C TYR A 52 -1.75 2.33 7.95
N LEU A 53 -3.02 1.99 7.71
CA LEU A 53 -3.43 0.88 6.86
C LEU A 53 -4.40 1.36 5.77
N CYS A 54 -3.80 1.79 4.66
CA CYS A 54 -4.51 2.22 3.47
C CYS A 54 -4.11 1.38 2.26
N LYS A 55 -5.08 1.06 1.42
CA LYS A 55 -4.89 0.31 0.19
C LYS A 55 -5.22 1.16 -1.04
N LYS A 56 -4.52 0.87 -2.14
CA LYS A 56 -4.83 1.42 -3.46
C LYS A 56 -4.79 0.31 -4.51
N LYS A 57 -5.48 0.54 -5.63
CA LYS A 57 -5.20 -0.20 -6.86
C LYS A 57 -3.92 0.35 -7.49
N LEU A 58 -3.14 -0.54 -8.10
CA LEU A 58 -2.04 -0.17 -8.98
C LEU A 58 -2.57 0.25 -10.34
#